data_AF-A0A7S2FBB7-F1
#
_entry.id   AF-A0A7S2FBB7-F1
#
_cell.length_a   1.000
_cell.length_b   1.000
_cell.length_c   1.000
_cell.angle_alpha   90.00
_cell.angle_beta   90.00
_cell.angle_gamma   90.00
#
_symmetry.space_group_name_H-M   'P 1'
#
loop_
_entity.id
_entity.type
_entity.pdbx_description
1 polymer ?
#
loop_
_entity_poly.entity_id
_entity_poly.type
_entity_poly.pdbx_seq_one_letter_code
_entity_poly.pdbx_strand_id
1 'polypeptide(L)'
;VFSNILGQLPCGGGRVAASAAHGDLARFFSDRSPKDPVVVLLIDEIDHLVTSNQAVLYKLFDWLALPAPRLVVVAISNTMDLPERLLPRVASRFGIVRVDFEPYNRDQINRILVERLQGHDAVGC
;
A
#
# COMPACT_ATOMS: atom_id res chain seq x y z
N VAL A 1 10.51 1.62 -7.55
CA VAL A 1 9.68 1.20 -6.40
C VAL A 1 10.55 0.65 -5.27
N PHE A 2 11.21 -0.51 -5.44
CA PHE A 2 11.99 -1.15 -4.37
C PHE A 2 13.10 -0.29 -3.74
N SER A 3 13.86 0.47 -4.54
CA SER A 3 14.88 1.39 -4.02
C SER A 3 14.29 2.55 -3.19
N ASN A 4 13.08 3.01 -3.52
CA ASN A 4 12.41 4.06 -2.76
C ASN A 4 11.93 3.53 -1.40
N ILE A 5 11.36 2.32 -1.38
CA ILE A 5 10.97 1.64 -0.13
C ILE A 5 12.20 1.45 0.77
N LEU A 6 13.31 0.98 0.22
CA LEU A 6 14.55 0.78 0.98
C LEU A 6 15.07 2.10 1.58
N GLY A 7 15.01 3.20 0.83
CA GLY A 7 15.44 4.52 1.31
C GLY A 7 14.56 5.14 2.41
N GLN A 8 13.33 4.65 2.58
CA GLN A 8 12.40 5.11 3.62
C GLN A 8 12.47 4.25 4.89
N LEU A 9 13.17 3.11 4.85
CA LEU A 9 13.34 2.26 6.02
C LEU A 9 14.45 2.81 6.94
N PRO A 10 14.31 2.64 8.27
CA PRO A 10 15.24 3.21 9.25
C PRO A 10 16.70 2.72 9.11
N CYS A 11 16.94 1.66 8.34
CA CYS A 11 18.26 1.06 8.15
C CYS A 11 18.88 1.26 6.75
N GLY A 12 18.22 1.99 5.84
CA GLY A 12 18.54 1.98 4.39
C GLY A 12 19.15 3.27 3.83
N GLY A 13 20.30 3.71 4.35
CA GLY A 13 20.97 4.94 3.91
C GLY A 13 21.76 4.87 2.58
N GLY A 14 21.65 3.78 1.80
CA GLY A 14 22.45 3.57 0.59
C GLY A 14 21.62 3.59 -0.70
N ARG A 15 22.09 4.30 -1.73
CA ARG A 15 21.55 4.17 -3.11
C ARG A 15 21.90 2.78 -3.65
N VAL A 16 20.98 1.84 -3.55
CA VAL A 16 21.14 0.47 -4.07
C VAL A 16 20.39 0.30 -5.41
N ALA A 17 20.99 -0.43 -6.34
CA ALA A 17 20.36 -0.80 -7.61
C ALA A 17 19.08 -1.61 -7.38
N ALA A 18 18.06 -1.42 -8.22
CA ALA A 18 16.73 -2.03 -8.03
C ALA A 18 16.73 -3.57 -7.95
N SER A 19 17.70 -4.24 -8.59
CA SER A 19 17.83 -5.71 -8.51
C SER A 19 18.34 -6.19 -7.15
N ALA A 20 19.30 -5.48 -6.56
CA ALA A 20 19.84 -5.79 -5.23
C ALA A 20 18.88 -5.36 -4.12
N ALA A 21 18.18 -4.23 -4.30
CA ALA A 21 17.23 -3.70 -3.32
C ALA A 21 16.11 -4.69 -2.94
N HIS A 22 15.65 -5.52 -3.89
CA HIS A 22 14.64 -6.54 -3.58
C HIS A 22 15.18 -7.64 -2.66
N GLY A 23 16.42 -8.10 -2.87
CA GLY A 23 17.04 -9.12 -2.03
C GLY A 23 17.32 -8.61 -0.61
N ASP A 24 17.75 -7.36 -0.49
CA ASP A 24 18.00 -6.73 0.82
C ASP A 24 16.69 -6.53 1.60
N LEU A 25 15.61 -6.12 0.94
CA LEU A 25 14.29 -6.04 1.54
C LEU A 25 13.76 -7.41 1.98
N ALA A 26 13.95 -8.45 1.15
CA ALA A 26 13.54 -9.80 1.50
C ALA A 26 14.28 -10.31 2.75
N ARG A 27 15.59 -10.05 2.87
CA ARG A 27 16.38 -10.36 4.08
C ARG A 27 15.89 -9.57 5.28
N PHE A 28 15.70 -8.26 5.11
CA PHE A 28 15.19 -7.39 6.17
C PHE A 28 13.85 -7.87 6.74
N PHE A 29 12.90 -8.28 5.90
CA PHE A 29 11.63 -8.81 6.37
C PHE A 29 11.70 -10.26 6.87
N SER A 30 12.72 -11.03 6.50
CA SER A 30 12.89 -12.41 7.00
C SER A 30 13.48 -12.45 8.40
N ASP A 31 14.43 -11.57 8.71
CA ASP A 31 15.20 -11.58 9.96
C ASP A 31 14.53 -10.77 11.09
N ARG A 32 13.22 -10.55 11.01
CA ARG A 32 12.49 -9.70 11.97
C ARG A 32 12.24 -10.39 13.30
N SER A 33 12.45 -9.65 14.38
CA SER A 33 12.16 -10.05 15.75
C SER A 33 10.78 -9.54 16.20
N PRO A 34 10.14 -10.18 17.21
CA PRO A 34 8.87 -9.69 17.76
C PRO A 34 8.95 -8.29 18.40
N LYS A 35 10.15 -7.82 18.75
CA LYS A 35 10.39 -6.50 19.33
C LYS A 35 10.50 -5.40 18.28
N ASP A 36 10.65 -5.77 17.02
CA ASP A 36 10.84 -4.79 15.95
C ASP A 36 9.51 -4.11 15.59
N PRO A 37 9.55 -2.82 15.20
CA PRO A 37 8.35 -2.04 14.89
C PRO A 37 7.67 -2.56 13.63
N VAL A 38 6.33 -2.67 13.65
CA VAL A 38 5.57 -3.06 12.45
C VAL A 38 5.75 -2.01 11.35
N VAL A 39 6.11 -2.45 10.16
CA VAL A 39 6.24 -1.61 8.97
C VAL A 39 4.88 -1.57 8.27
N VAL A 40 4.36 -0.37 8.04
CA VAL A 40 3.16 -0.16 7.23
C VAL A 40 3.59 0.37 5.86
N LEU A 41 3.39 -0.44 4.82
CA LEU A 41 3.67 -0.08 3.45
C LEU A 41 2.39 0.42 2.79
N LEU A 42 2.29 1.74 2.61
CA LEU A 42 1.23 2.38 1.84
C LEU A 42 1.63 2.43 0.36
N ILE A 43 0.81 1.84 -0.49
CA ILE A 43 0.99 1.86 -1.94
C ILE A 43 -0.22 2.58 -2.53
N ASP A 44 0.02 3.80 -3.01
CA ASP A 44 -0.97 4.52 -3.78
C ASP A 44 -0.92 4.11 -5.26
N GLU A 45 -2.05 4.22 -5.96
CA GLU A 45 -2.23 3.86 -7.36
C GLU A 45 -1.60 2.50 -7.75
N ILE A 46 -1.90 1.46 -6.96
CA ILE A 46 -1.29 0.13 -7.16
C ILE A 46 -1.65 -0.49 -8.53
N ASP A 47 -2.72 -0.04 -9.17
CA ASP A 47 -3.08 -0.39 -10.55
C ASP A 47 -2.01 0.00 -11.57
N HIS A 48 -1.23 1.08 -11.32
CA HIS A 48 -0.05 1.40 -12.14
C HIS A 48 1.06 0.34 -12.06
N LEU A 49 1.11 -0.46 -10.99
CA LEU A 49 2.08 -1.54 -10.83
C LEU A 49 1.60 -2.87 -11.46
N VAL A 50 0.33 -2.95 -11.87
CA VAL A 50 -0.24 -4.10 -12.58
C VAL A 50 0.24 -4.06 -14.02
N THR A 51 1.35 -4.76 -14.27
CA THR A 51 1.88 -4.98 -15.64
C THR A 51 1.53 -6.38 -16.12
N SER A 52 1.67 -6.65 -17.42
CA SER A 52 1.33 -7.95 -18.02
C SER A 52 2.05 -9.15 -17.39
N ASN A 53 3.25 -8.93 -16.83
CA ASN A 53 4.02 -9.98 -16.16
C ASN A 53 3.85 -9.97 -14.62
N GLN A 54 3.15 -8.98 -14.07
CA GLN A 54 2.83 -8.81 -12.63
C GLN A 54 4.03 -9.00 -11.66
N ALA A 55 5.26 -8.93 -12.16
CA ALA A 55 6.45 -9.39 -11.45
C ALA A 55 6.79 -8.52 -10.23
N VAL A 56 6.43 -7.24 -10.27
CA VAL A 56 6.63 -6.30 -9.16
C VAL A 56 5.65 -6.59 -8.03
N LEU A 57 4.38 -6.78 -8.35
CA LEU A 57 3.32 -7.07 -7.38
C LEU A 57 3.58 -8.40 -6.66
N TYR A 58 3.95 -9.43 -7.41
CA TYR A 58 4.33 -10.72 -6.82
C TYR A 58 5.42 -10.58 -5.77
N LYS A 59 6.50 -9.87 -6.11
CA LYS A 59 7.61 -9.63 -5.20
C LYS A 59 7.21 -8.87 -3.93
N LEU A 60 6.26 -7.95 -4.02
CA LEU A 60 5.72 -7.22 -2.86
C LEU A 60 4.89 -8.15 -1.96
N PHE A 61 4.04 -8.98 -2.57
CA PHE A 61 3.19 -9.92 -1.83
C PHE A 61 3.97 -11.11 -1.26
N ASP A 62 5.05 -11.55 -1.90
CA ASP A 62 5.92 -12.62 -1.38
C ASP A 62 6.50 -12.25 0.00
N TRP A 63 6.72 -10.97 0.28
CA TRP A 63 7.15 -10.53 1.61
C TRP A 63 6.09 -10.75 2.70
N LEU A 64 4.80 -10.68 2.34
CA LEU A 64 3.71 -11.00 3.27
C LEU A 64 3.64 -12.50 3.59
N ALA A 65 4.21 -13.36 2.73
CA ALA A 65 4.20 -14.82 2.91
C ALA A 65 5.29 -15.31 3.86
N LEU A 66 6.20 -14.43 4.28
CA LEU A 66 7.27 -14.77 5.21
C LEU A 66 6.70 -15.15 6.59
N PRO A 67 7.40 -15.96 7.39
CA PRO A 67 6.85 -16.51 8.64
C PRO A 67 6.64 -15.49 9.77
N ALA A 68 7.12 -14.25 9.66
CA ALA A 68 6.81 -13.15 10.60
C ALA A 68 7.31 -11.77 10.08
N PRO A 69 6.90 -11.28 8.91
CA PRO A 69 7.52 -10.11 8.27
C PRO A 69 7.33 -8.80 9.03
N ARG A 70 6.45 -8.75 10.04
CA ARG A 70 6.09 -7.51 10.75
C ARG A 70 5.71 -6.41 9.75
N LEU A 71 5.00 -6.80 8.68
CA LEU A 71 4.65 -5.96 7.55
C LEU A 71 3.14 -5.96 7.35
N VAL A 72 2.57 -4.76 7.23
CA VAL A 72 1.19 -4.52 6.79
C VAL A 72 1.25 -3.77 5.48
N VAL A 73 0.54 -4.24 4.46
CA VAL A 73 0.44 -3.55 3.17
C VAL A 73 -0.95 -2.95 3.04
N VAL A 74 -1.01 -1.64 2.84
CA VAL A 74 -2.25 -0.91 2.52
C VAL A 74 -2.11 -0.43 1.08
N ALA A 75 -2.99 -0.92 0.21
CA ALA A 75 -2.94 -0.62 -1.21
C ALA A 75 -4.21 0.14 -1.63
N ILE A 76 -4.02 1.25 -2.35
CA ILE A 76 -5.09 2.11 -2.85
C ILE A 76 -5.05 2.06 -4.39
N SER A 77 -6.20 1.86 -5.02
CA SER A 77 -6.37 1.90 -6.48
C SER A 77 -7.67 2.64 -6.80
N ASN A 78 -7.69 3.29 -7.96
CA ASN A 78 -8.89 3.90 -8.50
C ASN A 78 -9.85 2.86 -9.12
N THR A 79 -9.35 1.65 -9.39
CA THR A 79 -10.12 0.57 -9.98
C THR A 79 -10.52 -0.48 -8.95
N MET A 80 -11.81 -0.80 -8.94
CA MET A 80 -12.40 -1.84 -8.10
C MET A 80 -12.01 -3.27 -8.53
N ASP A 81 -11.55 -3.44 -9.77
CA ASP A 81 -11.22 -4.75 -10.36
C ASP A 81 -9.84 -5.26 -9.95
N LEU A 82 -9.07 -4.46 -9.20
CA LEU A 82 -7.71 -4.81 -8.81
C LEU A 82 -7.60 -6.22 -8.17
N PRO A 83 -8.46 -6.64 -7.22
CA PRO A 83 -8.35 -7.96 -6.60
C PRO A 83 -8.59 -9.11 -7.60
N GLU A 84 -9.43 -8.89 -8.61
CA GLU A 84 -9.75 -9.88 -9.65
C GLU A 84 -8.67 -9.94 -10.73
N ARG A 85 -8.00 -8.81 -10.99
CA ARG A 85 -6.84 -8.70 -11.88
C ARG A 85 -5.56 -9.22 -11.24
N LEU A 86 -5.46 -9.16 -9.92
CA LEU A 86 -4.43 -9.86 -9.16
C LEU A 86 -4.68 -11.36 -9.30
N LEU A 87 -3.62 -12.12 -9.63
CA LEU A 87 -3.76 -13.55 -9.85
C LEU A 87 -4.46 -14.23 -8.65
N PRO A 88 -5.43 -15.13 -8.88
CA PRO A 88 -6.23 -15.79 -7.82
C PRO A 88 -5.37 -16.42 -6.71
N ARG A 89 -4.13 -16.78 -7.05
CA ARG A 89 -3.11 -17.32 -6.15
C ARG A 89 -2.69 -16.36 -5.04
N VAL A 90 -2.74 -15.04 -5.26
CA VAL A 90 -2.39 -14.00 -4.28
C VAL A 90 -3.60 -13.71 -3.39
N ALA A 91 -4.77 -13.49 -3.99
CA ALA A 91 -6.01 -13.22 -3.25
C ALA A 91 -6.34 -14.33 -2.24
N SER A 92 -6.16 -15.60 -2.62
CA SER A 92 -6.41 -16.75 -1.73
C SER A 92 -5.38 -16.90 -0.59
N ARG A 93 -4.14 -16.44 -0.76
CA ARG A 93 -3.06 -16.66 0.22
C ARG A 93 -3.00 -15.58 1.30
N PHE A 94 -3.33 -14.34 0.97
CA PHE A 94 -3.03 -13.20 1.82
C PHE A 94 -4.22 -12.64 2.60
N GLY A 95 -5.41 -13.25 2.47
CA GLY A 95 -6.59 -12.81 3.21
C GLY A 95 -6.87 -11.32 3.00
N ILE A 96 -6.81 -10.88 1.74
CA ILE A 96 -6.95 -9.47 1.38
C ILE A 96 -8.32 -8.97 1.85
N VAL A 97 -8.34 -8.04 2.80
CA VAL A 97 -9.56 -7.34 3.20
C VAL A 97 -9.78 -6.21 2.22
N ARG A 98 -10.86 -6.30 1.44
CA ARG A 98 -11.27 -5.27 0.50
C ARG A 98 -12.21 -4.28 1.17
N VAL A 99 -11.95 -2.99 0.96
CA VAL A 99 -12.83 -1.89 1.37
C VAL A 99 -13.09 -1.04 0.14
N ASP A 100 -14.34 -1.01 -0.31
CA ASP A 100 -14.77 -0.20 -1.43
C ASP A 100 -15.28 1.16 -0.94
N PHE A 101 -14.73 2.24 -1.48
CA PHE A 101 -15.19 3.59 -1.24
C PHE A 101 -16.17 3.99 -2.33
N GLU A 102 -17.47 3.88 -2.06
CA GLU A 102 -18.51 4.28 -2.99
C GLU A 102 -18.49 5.80 -3.26
N PRO A 103 -18.94 6.24 -4.44
CA PRO A 103 -19.12 7.66 -4.71
C PRO A 103 -20.03 8.31 -3.67
N TYR A 104 -19.68 9.53 -3.25
CA TYR A 104 -20.50 10.26 -2.30
C TYR A 104 -21.92 10.51 -2.85
N ASN A 105 -22.92 10.27 -2.02
CA ASN A 105 -24.29 10.65 -2.34
C ASN A 105 -24.50 12.17 -2.17
N ARG A 106 -25.61 12.70 -2.70
CA ARG A 106 -25.92 14.13 -2.67
C ARG A 106 -25.83 14.73 -1.27
N ASP A 107 -26.33 14.03 -0.26
CA ASP A 107 -26.39 14.54 1.11
C ASP A 107 -25.00 14.51 1.77
N GLN A 108 -24.18 13.50 1.48
CA GLN A 108 -22.76 13.44 1.87
C GLN A 108 -21.96 14.57 1.23
N ILE A 109 -22.16 14.85 -0.07
CA ILE A 109 -21.49 15.97 -0.76
C ILE A 109 -21.91 17.29 -0.11
N ASN A 110 -23.22 17.52 0.08
CA ASN A 110 -23.72 18.72 0.75
C ASN A 110 -23.11 18.89 2.15
N ARG A 111 -23.05 17.80 2.93
CA ARG A 111 -22.44 17.81 4.26
C ARG A 111 -20.95 18.16 4.20
N ILE A 112 -20.19 17.52 3.31
CA ILE A 112 -18.75 17.79 3.13
C ILE A 112 -18.52 19.26 2.75
N LEU A 113 -19.36 19.81 1.87
CA LEU A 113 -19.28 21.22 1.46
C LEU A 113 -19.58 22.16 2.63
N VAL A 114 -20.66 21.92 3.37
CA VAL A 114 -21.05 22.72 4.53
C VAL A 114 -19.96 22.67 5.62
N GLU A 115 -19.44 21.49 5.96
CA GLU A 115 -18.36 21.34 6.94
C GLU A 115 -17.08 22.09 6.50
N ARG A 116 -16.72 22.04 5.20
CA ARG A 116 -15.57 22.78 4.67
C ARG A 116 -15.77 24.30 4.72
N LEU A 117 -16.99 24.78 4.50
CA LEU A 117 -17.31 26.20 4.52
C LEU A 117 -17.42 26.75 5.95
N GLN A 118 -17.87 25.94 6.92
CA GLN A 118 -17.95 26.33 8.33
C GLN A 118 -16.58 26.56 8.98
N GLY A 119 -15.51 25.94 8.47
CA GLY A 119 -14.13 26.21 8.93
C GLY A 119 -13.54 27.51 8.38
N HIS A 120 -14.25 28.19 7.47
CA HIS A 120 -13.85 29.45 6.86
C HIS A 120 -14.89 30.52 7.24
N ASP A 121 -14.82 31.02 8.47
CA ASP A 121 -15.48 32.28 8.86
C ASP A 121 -14.86 33.46 8.10
N ALA A 122 -15.26 33.59 6.84
CA ALA A 122 -15.23 34.82 6.06
C ALA A 122 -16.62 35.13 5.47
N VAL A 123 -17.68 34.57 6.05
CA VAL A 123 -19.08 34.96 5.77
C VAL A 123 -19.86 35.04 7.09
N GLY A 124 -19.36 35.88 8.00
CA GLY A 124 -20.20 36.53 8.99
C GLY A 124 -20.84 37.74 8.34
N CYS A 125 -22.11 37.62 7.97
CA CYS A 125 -23.02 38.77 7.88
C CYS A 125 -23.51 39.12 9.29
#